data_AF-A0A542Y7I1-F1
#
_entry.id   AF-A0A542Y7I1-F1
#
_cell.length_a   1.000
_cell.length_b   1.000
_cell.length_c   1.000
_cell.angle_alpha   90.00
_cell.angle_beta   90.00
_cell.angle_gamma   90.00
#
_symmetry.space_group_name_H-M   'P 1'
#
loop_
_entity.id
_entity.type
_entity.pdbx_description
1 polymer ?
#
loop_
_entity_poly.entity_id
_entity_poly.type
_entity_poly.pdbx_seq_one_letter_code
_entity_poly.pdbx_strand_id
1 'polypeptide(L)'
;MSLAQMVQVLEHSQSEGKELLVLIAIAERDGEGGAWPSMSWLAKRGRVTESYARRLVRKLEESGEIITDLNGGGGIRTAQHMRTNRYSVNIPCPWYCDRTPEHRDLRESKNEARRPKAWAEIVLDNTPAPPTVPNPPTMPNPPHHTEPTPGSVPWGEPSINLPTTPEQSLEAVVSASAHEVPPGGVLTPSEGAAYAAAVAAKPVAAYGVQPAPAVPRFDPATIPARPELVSAEQQQLNAEAELFACPDGFGTGKGSRHWCPPTDAACVRCGADVADILNLENLEPQP
;
A
#
# COMPACT_ATOMS: atom_id res chain seq x y z
N MET A 1 -5.90 -9.63 -11.91
CA MET A 1 -5.37 -10.36 -10.75
C MET A 1 -4.10 -11.02 -11.19
N SER A 2 -2.95 -10.60 -10.67
CA SER A 2 -1.64 -11.09 -11.09
C SER A 2 -1.05 -11.99 -10.01
N LEU A 3 -0.99 -13.30 -10.28
CA LEU A 3 -0.36 -14.27 -9.37
C LEU A 3 1.15 -14.00 -9.25
N ALA A 4 1.82 -13.68 -10.36
CA ALA A 4 3.26 -13.42 -10.39
C ALA A 4 3.65 -12.26 -9.47
N GLN A 5 2.87 -11.17 -9.48
CA GLN A 5 3.06 -10.03 -8.56
C GLN A 5 2.93 -10.45 -7.08
N MET A 6 1.98 -11.32 -6.75
CA MET A 6 1.84 -11.82 -5.37
C MET A 6 3.05 -12.66 -4.95
N VAL A 7 3.56 -13.52 -5.83
CA VAL A 7 4.76 -14.33 -5.56
C VAL A 7 5.99 -13.43 -5.41
N GLN A 8 6.15 -12.43 -6.28
CA GLN A 8 7.20 -11.43 -6.18
C GLN A 8 7.19 -10.69 -4.84
N VAL A 9 6.01 -10.28 -4.36
CA VAL A 9 5.86 -9.67 -3.03
C VAL A 9 6.28 -10.63 -1.92
N LEU A 10 5.84 -11.89 -1.98
CA LEU A 10 6.16 -12.88 -0.94
C LEU A 10 7.67 -13.15 -0.84
N GLU A 11 8.37 -13.21 -1.98
CA GLU A 11 9.79 -13.57 -2.02
C GLU A 11 10.74 -12.38 -1.81
N HIS A 12 10.31 -11.15 -2.11
CA HIS A 12 11.22 -10.00 -2.18
C HIS A 12 10.80 -8.79 -1.35
N SER A 13 9.60 -8.80 -0.75
CA SER A 13 9.21 -7.73 0.18
C SER A 13 10.05 -7.78 1.45
N GLN A 14 10.42 -6.62 1.96
CA GLN A 14 11.02 -6.43 3.29
C GLN A 14 9.96 -6.22 4.38
N SER A 15 8.69 -6.02 3.99
CA SER A 15 7.59 -5.84 4.93
C SER A 15 7.20 -7.16 5.60
N GLU A 16 6.78 -7.07 6.87
CA GLU A 16 6.39 -8.23 7.67
C GLU A 16 4.95 -8.09 8.23
N GLY A 17 4.40 -9.22 8.67
CA GLY A 17 3.13 -9.25 9.41
C GLY A 17 1.96 -8.61 8.67
N LYS A 18 1.36 -7.57 9.27
CA LYS A 18 0.17 -6.90 8.73
C LYS A 18 0.48 -6.03 7.51
N GLU A 19 1.71 -5.51 7.40
CA GLU A 19 2.15 -4.69 6.26
C GLU A 19 2.22 -5.58 5.02
N LEU A 20 2.84 -6.76 5.15
CA LEU A 20 2.89 -7.77 4.10
C LEU A 20 1.49 -8.20 3.64
N LEU A 21 0.54 -8.42 4.57
CA LEU A 21 -0.83 -8.79 4.19
C LEU A 21 -1.55 -7.72 3.37
N VAL A 22 -1.33 -6.43 3.68
CA VAL A 22 -1.89 -5.33 2.90
C VAL A 22 -1.23 -5.24 1.53
N LEU A 23 0.09 -5.41 1.47
CA LEU A 23 0.85 -5.40 0.22
C LEU A 23 0.43 -6.54 -0.72
N ILE A 24 0.27 -7.76 -0.21
CA ILE A 24 -0.26 -8.90 -0.97
C ILE A 24 -1.67 -8.59 -1.50
N ALA A 25 -2.52 -7.95 -0.69
CA ALA A 25 -3.87 -7.57 -1.12
C ALA A 25 -3.86 -6.53 -2.26
N ILE A 26 -2.88 -5.61 -2.27
CA ILE A 26 -2.66 -4.68 -3.38
C ILE A 26 -2.20 -5.46 -4.62
N ALA A 27 -1.19 -6.32 -4.48
CA ALA A 27 -0.63 -7.14 -5.57
C ALA A 27 -1.66 -8.09 -6.21
N GLU A 28 -2.56 -8.68 -5.41
CA GLU A 28 -3.68 -9.49 -5.90
C GLU A 28 -4.53 -8.71 -6.93
N ARG A 29 -4.72 -7.41 -6.73
CA ARG A 29 -5.49 -6.56 -7.65
C ARG A 29 -4.65 -5.84 -8.69
N ASP A 30 -3.35 -6.08 -8.72
CA ASP A 30 -2.48 -5.49 -9.72
C ASP A 30 -2.73 -6.10 -11.10
N GLY A 31 -2.69 -5.25 -12.12
CA GLY A 31 -3.02 -5.55 -13.51
C GLY A 31 -2.39 -4.51 -14.44
N GLU A 32 -2.80 -4.46 -15.71
CA GLU A 32 -2.17 -3.59 -16.73
C GLU A 32 -2.20 -2.09 -16.41
N GLY A 33 -3.03 -1.66 -15.47
CA GLY A 33 -3.19 -0.27 -15.08
C GLY A 33 -3.07 -0.01 -13.58
N GLY A 34 -2.40 -0.88 -12.83
CA GLY A 34 -2.26 -0.77 -11.36
C GLY A 34 -3.46 -1.28 -10.57
N ALA A 35 -3.29 -1.34 -9.24
CA ALA A 35 -4.32 -1.73 -8.29
C ALA A 35 -5.06 -0.51 -7.73
N TRP A 36 -6.38 -0.57 -7.58
CA TRP A 36 -7.21 0.54 -7.11
C TRP A 36 -8.26 0.10 -6.08
N PRO A 37 -7.90 -0.74 -5.09
CA PRO A 37 -8.81 -1.16 -4.03
C PRO A 37 -9.22 0.01 -3.12
N SER A 38 -10.42 -0.08 -2.55
CA SER A 38 -10.82 0.80 -1.46
C SER A 38 -10.06 0.49 -0.17
N MET A 39 -9.90 1.49 0.70
CA MET A 39 -9.30 1.29 2.03
C MET A 39 -10.09 0.31 2.90
N SER A 40 -11.43 0.28 2.76
CA SER A 40 -12.30 -0.70 3.43
C SER A 40 -11.99 -2.14 3.01
N TRP A 41 -11.71 -2.35 1.72
CA TRP A 41 -11.35 -3.66 1.19
C TRP A 41 -9.95 -4.08 1.66
N LEU A 42 -8.97 -3.17 1.64
CA LEU A 42 -7.63 -3.42 2.17
C LEU A 42 -7.66 -3.74 3.67
N ALA A 43 -8.46 -3.01 4.44
CA ALA A 43 -8.64 -3.24 5.87
C ALA A 43 -9.17 -4.65 6.16
N LYS A 44 -10.19 -5.09 5.40
CA LYS A 44 -10.75 -6.44 5.51
C LYS A 44 -9.72 -7.52 5.19
N ARG A 45 -8.94 -7.35 4.12
CA ARG A 45 -7.91 -8.33 3.70
C ARG A 45 -6.72 -8.36 4.66
N GLY A 46 -6.25 -7.20 5.12
CA GLY A 46 -5.17 -7.06 6.09
C GLY A 46 -5.57 -7.39 7.54
N ARG A 47 -6.85 -7.67 7.81
CA ARG A 47 -7.41 -7.92 9.16
C ARG A 47 -7.11 -6.78 10.13
N VAL A 48 -7.30 -5.55 9.66
CA VAL A 48 -7.03 -4.31 10.40
C VAL A 48 -8.17 -3.32 10.24
N THR A 49 -8.18 -2.26 11.04
CA THR A 49 -9.11 -1.14 10.83
C THR A 49 -8.69 -0.30 9.63
N GLU A 50 -9.60 0.44 9.00
CA GLU A 50 -9.27 1.32 7.87
C GLU A 50 -8.23 2.38 8.22
N SER A 51 -8.34 2.97 9.41
CA SER A 51 -7.37 3.97 9.87
C SER A 51 -5.98 3.37 9.99
N TYR A 52 -5.86 2.09 10.40
CA TYR A 52 -4.58 1.41 10.44
C TYR A 52 -4.11 1.01 9.05
N ALA A 53 -5.00 0.52 8.16
CA ALA A 53 -4.66 0.24 6.76
C ALA A 53 -4.05 1.46 6.06
N ARG A 54 -4.62 2.67 6.25
CA ARG A 54 -4.04 3.93 5.73
C ARG A 54 -2.62 4.18 6.24
N ARG A 55 -2.33 3.87 7.52
CA ARG A 55 -0.97 3.99 8.08
C ARG A 55 -0.02 2.96 7.48
N LEU A 56 -0.49 1.72 7.28
CA LEU A 56 0.32 0.67 6.65
C LEU A 56 0.65 1.02 5.19
N VAL A 57 -0.31 1.54 4.42
CA VAL A 57 -0.08 2.02 3.05
C VAL A 57 1.00 3.12 3.04
N ARG A 58 0.94 4.09 3.95
CA ARG A 58 1.99 5.12 4.05
C ARG A 58 3.36 4.54 4.38
N LYS A 59 3.45 3.56 5.28
CA LYS A 59 4.71 2.88 5.55
C LYS A 59 5.27 2.13 4.34
N LEU A 60 4.39 1.50 3.56
CA LEU A 60 4.77 0.82 2.30
C LEU A 60 5.24 1.83 1.23
N GLU A 61 4.68 3.04 1.21
CA GLU A 61 5.19 4.14 0.36
C GLU A 61 6.55 4.63 0.87
N GLU A 62 6.71 4.82 2.17
CA GLU A 62 7.97 5.24 2.82
C GLU A 62 9.10 4.22 2.61
N SER A 63 8.78 2.92 2.57
CA SER A 63 9.73 1.85 2.27
C SER A 63 10.05 1.70 0.78
N GLY A 64 9.31 2.42 -0.08
CA GLY A 64 9.47 2.37 -1.54
C GLY A 64 8.89 1.12 -2.21
N GLU A 65 8.17 0.27 -1.47
CA GLU A 65 7.58 -0.96 -2.00
C GLU A 65 6.32 -0.73 -2.83
N ILE A 66 5.62 0.39 -2.61
CA ILE A 66 4.49 0.82 -3.43
C ILE A 66 4.62 2.28 -3.86
N ILE A 67 4.03 2.59 -5.01
CA ILE A 67 3.85 3.95 -5.50
C ILE A 67 2.36 4.25 -5.54
N THR A 68 1.95 5.40 -5.02
CA THR A 68 0.54 5.81 -4.98
C THR A 68 0.28 6.99 -5.91
N ASP A 69 -0.54 6.76 -6.91
CA ASP A 69 -1.12 7.78 -7.77
C ASP A 69 -2.44 8.28 -7.18
N LEU A 70 -2.40 9.47 -6.59
CA LEU A 70 -3.60 10.13 -6.07
C LEU A 70 -4.63 10.32 -7.17
N ASN A 71 -5.86 9.85 -6.94
CA ASN A 71 -6.95 9.88 -7.91
C ASN A 71 -6.61 9.22 -9.27
N GLY A 72 -5.64 8.29 -9.28
CA GLY A 72 -5.23 7.56 -10.47
C GLY A 72 -6.10 6.34 -10.81
N GLY A 73 -6.94 5.89 -9.87
CA GLY A 73 -7.84 4.75 -10.05
C GLY A 73 -9.18 5.19 -10.64
N GLY A 74 -9.66 4.53 -11.67
CA GLY A 74 -10.89 4.96 -12.32
C GLY A 74 -11.04 4.37 -13.70
N GLY A 75 -12.27 4.16 -14.16
CA GLY A 75 -12.52 4.15 -15.59
C GLY A 75 -12.43 5.58 -16.14
N ILE A 76 -12.29 5.72 -17.46
CA ILE A 76 -12.29 7.02 -18.16
C ILE A 76 -13.54 7.85 -17.81
N ARG A 77 -14.67 7.19 -17.52
CA ARG A 77 -15.96 7.80 -17.19
C ARG A 77 -16.06 8.36 -15.77
N THR A 78 -15.14 8.01 -14.87
CA THR A 78 -15.15 8.51 -13.48
C THR A 78 -14.48 9.88 -13.44
N ALA A 79 -15.17 10.90 -12.93
CA ALA A 79 -14.60 12.23 -12.75
C ALA A 79 -13.38 12.20 -11.83
N GLN A 80 -12.34 12.99 -12.14
CA GLN A 80 -11.05 12.94 -11.46
C GLN A 80 -11.14 13.06 -9.93
N HIS A 81 -12.05 13.88 -9.40
CA HIS A 81 -12.22 14.08 -7.96
C HIS A 81 -12.95 12.92 -7.24
N MET A 82 -13.61 12.03 -7.99
CA MET A 82 -14.27 10.83 -7.46
C MET A 82 -13.42 9.56 -7.65
N ARG A 83 -12.25 9.70 -8.27
CA ARG A 83 -11.35 8.58 -8.54
C ARG A 83 -10.70 8.12 -7.24
N THR A 84 -10.55 6.81 -7.09
CA THR A 84 -9.79 6.25 -5.98
C THR A 84 -8.30 6.42 -6.24
N ASN A 85 -7.48 6.25 -5.21
CA ASN A 85 -6.05 6.14 -5.42
C ASN A 85 -5.74 4.86 -6.19
N ARG A 86 -4.74 4.94 -7.07
CA ARG A 86 -4.13 3.79 -7.72
C ARG A 86 -2.79 3.51 -7.04
N TYR A 87 -2.48 2.25 -6.84
CA TYR A 87 -1.28 1.73 -6.23
C TYR A 87 -0.57 0.86 -7.26
N SER A 88 0.73 1.01 -7.36
CA SER A 88 1.62 0.17 -8.17
C SER A 88 2.65 -0.47 -7.26
N VAL A 89 2.83 -1.78 -7.35
CA VAL A 89 3.86 -2.50 -6.60
C VAL A 89 5.21 -2.23 -7.26
N ASN A 90 6.17 -1.76 -6.48
CA ASN A 90 7.49 -1.34 -6.93
C ASN A 90 8.59 -2.13 -6.18
N ILE A 91 8.53 -3.45 -6.28
CA ILE A 91 9.52 -4.34 -5.66
C ILE A 91 10.48 -4.84 -6.74
N PRO A 92 11.73 -4.35 -6.82
CA PRO A 92 12.67 -4.81 -7.83
C PRO A 92 13.09 -6.25 -7.56
N CYS A 93 13.16 -7.08 -8.62
CA CYS A 93 13.78 -8.40 -8.50
C CYS A 93 15.28 -8.23 -8.27
N PRO A 94 15.85 -8.80 -7.19
CA PRO A 94 17.28 -8.78 -6.96
C PRO A 94 18.02 -9.56 -8.06
N TRP A 95 19.33 -9.30 -8.21
CA TRP A 95 20.17 -9.95 -9.23
C TRP A 95 20.27 -11.47 -9.07
N TYR A 96 19.96 -12.01 -7.89
CA TYR A 96 19.93 -13.45 -7.60
C TYR A 96 18.54 -14.08 -7.77
N CYS A 97 17.52 -13.31 -8.14
CA CYS A 97 16.21 -13.88 -8.51
C CYS A 97 16.28 -14.40 -9.94
N ASP A 98 15.73 -15.59 -10.19
CA ASP A 98 15.63 -16.18 -11.52
C ASP A 98 14.67 -15.43 -12.46
N ARG A 99 13.87 -14.50 -11.92
CA ARG A 99 12.81 -13.72 -12.61
C ARG A 99 11.80 -14.59 -13.32
N THR A 100 11.73 -15.88 -12.97
CA THR A 100 10.63 -16.73 -13.41
C THR A 100 9.37 -16.30 -12.66
N PRO A 101 8.17 -16.72 -13.11
CA PRO A 101 6.94 -16.47 -12.35
C PRO A 101 6.96 -17.01 -10.91
N GLU A 102 7.91 -17.90 -10.60
CA GLU A 102 8.10 -18.48 -9.28
C GLU A 102 9.12 -17.70 -8.41
N HIS A 103 9.85 -16.74 -8.98
CA HIS A 103 10.82 -15.87 -8.29
C HIS A 103 11.84 -16.62 -7.41
N ARG A 104 12.37 -17.75 -7.88
CA ARG A 104 13.28 -18.60 -7.08
C ARG A 104 14.63 -17.92 -6.82
N ASP A 105 15.18 -18.16 -5.63
CA ASP A 105 16.54 -17.73 -5.28
C ASP A 105 17.60 -18.63 -5.96
N LEU A 106 18.37 -18.04 -6.88
CA LEU A 106 19.47 -18.73 -7.57
C LEU A 106 20.62 -19.13 -6.65
N ARG A 107 20.70 -18.58 -5.43
CA ARG A 107 21.69 -18.98 -4.42
C ARG A 107 21.34 -20.33 -3.81
N GLU A 108 20.05 -20.61 -3.63
CA GLU A 108 19.57 -21.87 -3.08
C GLU A 108 19.71 -23.01 -4.11
N SER A 109 19.44 -22.77 -5.39
CA SER A 109 19.55 -23.80 -6.42
C SER A 109 20.97 -24.38 -6.55
N LYS A 110 22.01 -23.55 -6.34
CA LYS A 110 23.41 -24.01 -6.28
C LYS A 110 23.69 -24.87 -5.05
N ASN A 111 22.99 -24.61 -3.94
CA ASN A 111 23.10 -25.40 -2.73
C ASN A 111 22.30 -26.71 -2.84
N GLU A 112 21.15 -26.72 -3.52
CA GLU A 112 20.39 -27.93 -3.82
C GLU A 112 21.19 -28.90 -4.69
N ALA A 113 21.91 -28.39 -5.70
CA ALA A 113 22.84 -29.17 -6.51
C ALA A 113 24.02 -29.76 -5.70
N ARG A 114 24.32 -29.17 -4.53
CA ARG A 114 25.31 -29.67 -3.56
C ARG A 114 24.70 -30.53 -2.46
N ARG A 115 23.38 -30.56 -2.28
CA ARG A 115 22.76 -31.54 -1.39
C ARG A 115 23.01 -32.89 -2.05
N PRO A 116 23.80 -33.79 -1.44
CA PRO A 116 23.97 -35.12 -1.99
C PRO A 116 22.58 -35.71 -2.18
N LYS A 117 22.35 -36.29 -3.36
CA LYS A 117 21.08 -36.90 -3.81
C LYS A 117 20.70 -38.14 -2.99
N ALA A 118 21.13 -38.23 -1.73
CA ALA A 118 21.05 -39.36 -0.83
C ALA A 118 19.67 -39.53 -0.18
N TRP A 119 18.75 -38.57 -0.32
CA TRP A 119 17.39 -38.70 0.24
C TRP A 119 16.32 -39.08 -0.80
N ALA A 120 16.62 -39.01 -2.10
CA ALA A 120 15.66 -39.37 -3.16
C ALA A 120 15.63 -40.88 -3.47
N GLU A 121 16.54 -41.68 -2.91
CA GLU A 121 16.61 -43.14 -3.14
C GLU A 121 16.22 -44.00 -1.92
N ILE A 122 15.76 -43.41 -0.80
CA ILE A 122 15.44 -44.19 0.42
C ILE A 122 13.92 -44.33 0.69
N VAL A 123 13.02 -43.91 -0.21
CA VAL A 123 11.55 -44.00 0.04
C VAL A 123 10.76 -44.72 -1.06
N LEU A 124 11.34 -45.72 -1.70
CA LEU A 124 10.58 -46.76 -2.41
C LEU A 124 11.27 -48.12 -2.26
N ASP A 125 11.18 -48.68 -1.06
CA ASP A 125 10.79 -50.09 -0.83
C ASP A 125 11.09 -50.50 0.62
N ASN A 126 10.07 -51.06 1.29
CA ASN A 126 10.20 -51.89 2.48
C ASN A 126 10.66 -51.23 3.79
N THR A 127 9.99 -50.17 4.27
CA THR A 127 9.91 -50.00 5.72
C THR A 127 8.80 -50.93 6.24
N PRO A 128 9.11 -52.05 6.92
CA PRO A 128 8.09 -52.85 7.58
C PRO A 128 7.31 -51.96 8.56
N ALA A 129 6.01 -52.20 8.67
CA ALA A 129 5.13 -51.47 9.58
C ALA A 129 5.82 -51.30 10.95
N PRO A 130 5.86 -50.07 11.51
CA PRO A 130 6.44 -49.88 12.83
C PRO A 130 5.76 -50.85 13.80
N PRO A 131 6.52 -51.52 14.69
CA PRO A 131 5.92 -52.41 15.67
C PRO A 131 4.88 -51.63 16.44
N THR A 132 3.67 -52.17 16.53
CA THR A 132 2.55 -51.60 17.28
C THR A 132 3.03 -51.35 18.70
N VAL A 133 3.38 -50.09 19.00
CA VAL A 133 3.69 -49.68 20.37
C VAL A 133 2.37 -49.80 21.13
N PRO A 134 2.27 -50.67 22.16
CA PRO A 134 1.06 -50.73 22.95
C PRO A 134 0.82 -49.36 23.56
N ASN A 135 -0.40 -48.83 23.39
CA ASN A 135 -0.81 -47.56 23.95
C ASN A 135 -0.42 -47.52 25.44
N PRO A 136 0.25 -46.46 25.92
CA PRO A 136 0.54 -46.32 27.33
C PRO A 136 -0.77 -46.35 28.11
N PRO A 137 -0.80 -46.94 29.32
CA PRO A 137 -1.99 -46.96 30.15
C PRO A 137 -2.44 -45.53 30.40
N THR A 138 -3.69 -45.24 30.04
CA THR A 138 -4.38 -43.98 30.31
C THR A 138 -4.26 -43.67 31.80
N MET A 139 -3.40 -42.70 32.16
CA MET A 139 -3.39 -42.18 33.52
C MET A 139 -4.75 -41.51 33.77
N PRO A 140 -5.38 -41.72 34.93
CA PRO A 140 -6.58 -41.00 35.30
C PRO A 140 -6.26 -39.51 35.32
N ASN A 141 -7.04 -38.73 34.57
CA ASN A 141 -6.95 -37.27 34.59
C ASN A 141 -6.94 -36.77 36.04
N PRO A 142 -6.02 -35.88 36.42
CA PRO A 142 -6.09 -35.23 37.72
C PRO A 142 -7.42 -34.46 37.83
N PRO A 143 -8.03 -34.40 39.03
CA PRO A 143 -9.26 -33.66 39.23
C PRO A 143 -9.05 -32.20 38.82
N HIS A 144 -9.83 -31.76 37.84
CA HIS A 144 -9.89 -30.36 37.44
C HIS A 144 -10.24 -29.51 38.67
N HIS A 145 -9.31 -28.65 39.07
CA HIS A 145 -9.64 -27.52 39.92
C HIS A 145 -10.61 -26.62 39.14
N THR A 146 -11.83 -26.52 39.64
CA THR A 146 -12.83 -25.56 39.23
C THR A 146 -12.37 -24.16 39.63
N GLU A 147 -11.69 -23.47 38.71
CA GLU A 147 -11.61 -22.01 38.76
C GLU A 147 -13.03 -21.44 38.55
N PRO A 148 -13.46 -20.46 39.37
CA PRO A 148 -14.76 -19.82 39.20
C PRO A 148 -14.76 -18.97 37.94
N THR A 149 -15.57 -19.37 36.97
CA THR A 149 -15.89 -18.63 35.74
C THR A 149 -16.44 -17.23 36.09
N PRO A 150 -15.78 -16.13 35.68
CA PRO A 150 -16.39 -14.81 35.77
C PRO A 150 -17.42 -14.66 34.64
N GLY A 151 -18.70 -14.69 35.02
CA GLY A 151 -19.81 -14.00 34.36
C GLY A 151 -19.88 -14.08 32.83
N SER A 152 -20.29 -15.23 32.29
CA SER A 152 -20.89 -15.29 30.96
C SER A 152 -22.23 -14.57 30.97
N VAL A 153 -22.24 -13.36 30.43
CA VAL A 153 -23.48 -12.67 30.03
C VAL A 153 -24.02 -13.38 28.78
N PRO A 154 -25.28 -13.83 28.76
CA PRO A 154 -25.85 -14.46 27.58
C PRO A 154 -26.03 -13.42 26.47
N TRP A 155 -25.16 -13.46 25.47
CA TRP A 155 -25.42 -12.83 24.18
C TRP A 155 -26.51 -13.63 23.49
N GLY A 156 -27.76 -13.17 23.63
CA GLY A 156 -28.88 -13.67 22.85
C GLY A 156 -28.60 -13.44 21.37
N GLU A 157 -28.66 -14.51 20.59
CA GLU A 157 -28.67 -14.47 19.13
C GLU A 157 -29.92 -13.69 18.68
N PRO A 158 -29.80 -12.59 17.93
CA PRO A 158 -30.94 -12.07 17.20
C PRO A 158 -31.24 -13.04 16.05
N SER A 159 -32.28 -13.85 16.22
CA SER A 159 -32.92 -14.60 15.14
C SER A 159 -33.47 -13.60 14.12
N ILE A 160 -32.73 -13.40 13.03
CA ILE A 160 -33.20 -12.63 11.88
C ILE A 160 -34.08 -13.58 11.06
N ASN A 161 -35.38 -13.54 11.29
CA ASN A 161 -36.36 -14.08 10.36
C ASN A 161 -36.30 -13.22 9.08
N LEU A 162 -35.64 -13.71 8.03
CA LEU A 162 -35.81 -13.17 6.68
C LEU A 162 -37.17 -13.61 6.14
N PRO A 163 -38.11 -12.69 5.83
CA PRO A 163 -39.24 -13.03 5.00
C PRO A 163 -38.79 -13.24 3.56
N THR A 164 -38.98 -14.45 3.05
CA THR A 164 -39.07 -14.70 1.61
C THR A 164 -40.38 -14.12 1.10
N THR A 165 -40.31 -13.00 0.38
CA THR A 165 -41.42 -12.55 -0.49
C THR A 165 -40.97 -12.49 -1.95
N PRO A 166 -41.83 -12.90 -2.89
CA PRO A 166 -41.52 -12.93 -4.30
C PRO A 166 -41.60 -11.54 -4.94
N GLU A 167 -40.94 -11.43 -6.10
CA GLU A 167 -41.05 -10.33 -7.07
C GLU A 167 -42.42 -9.66 -7.09
N GLN A 168 -42.46 -8.34 -6.84
CA GLN A 168 -43.36 -7.43 -7.54
C GLN A 168 -43.02 -5.95 -7.28
N SER A 169 -42.96 -5.21 -8.38
CA SER A 169 -43.29 -3.78 -8.50
C SER A 169 -42.24 -2.73 -8.12
N LEU A 170 -41.51 -2.30 -9.15
CA LEU A 170 -41.00 -0.94 -9.30
C LEU A 170 -42.17 0.07 -9.23
N GLU A 171 -42.15 0.97 -8.25
CA GLU A 171 -42.35 2.43 -8.41
C GLU A 171 -42.52 3.13 -7.06
N ALA A 172 -41.93 4.32 -6.96
CA ALA A 172 -42.03 5.32 -5.89
C ALA A 172 -41.43 4.96 -4.52
N VAL A 173 -40.42 5.72 -4.07
CA VAL A 173 -40.52 6.67 -2.94
C VAL A 173 -39.24 7.55 -2.93
N VAL A 174 -39.42 8.84 -3.21
CA VAL A 174 -38.57 9.92 -2.72
C VAL A 174 -39.16 10.34 -1.36
N SER A 175 -38.48 10.08 -0.24
CA SER A 175 -38.69 10.82 1.02
C SER A 175 -37.73 10.40 2.14
N ALA A 176 -36.97 11.39 2.59
CA ALA A 176 -36.53 11.68 3.96
C ALA A 176 -36.23 10.50 4.92
N SER A 177 -34.94 10.30 5.22
CA SER A 177 -34.51 9.64 6.46
C SER A 177 -34.40 10.66 7.59
N ALA A 178 -35.47 10.77 8.37
CA ALA A 178 -35.41 11.28 9.73
C ALA A 178 -34.82 10.19 10.63
N HIS A 179 -33.84 10.57 11.46
CA HIS A 179 -33.31 9.71 12.52
C HIS A 179 -34.43 9.40 13.53
N GLU A 180 -34.74 8.12 13.69
CA GLU A 180 -35.61 7.62 14.75
C GLU A 180 -34.97 7.86 16.12
N VAL A 181 -35.62 8.71 16.91
CA VAL A 181 -35.42 8.82 18.36
C VAL A 181 -36.25 7.71 19.01
N PRO A 182 -35.68 6.88 19.89
CA PRO A 182 -36.43 5.82 20.56
C PRO A 182 -37.55 6.42 21.43
N PRO A 183 -38.79 5.91 21.36
CA PRO A 183 -39.87 6.40 22.19
C PRO A 183 -39.76 5.84 23.61
N GLY A 184 -39.88 6.72 24.61
CA GLY A 184 -40.60 6.34 25.84
C GLY A 184 -39.81 5.98 27.09
N GLY A 185 -38.62 6.55 27.32
CA GLY A 185 -38.04 6.62 28.66
C GLY A 185 -38.45 7.90 29.38
N VAL A 186 -39.60 7.94 30.04
CA VAL A 186 -39.99 9.06 30.91
C VAL A 186 -39.10 9.00 32.15
N LEU A 187 -37.99 9.75 32.13
CA LEU A 187 -37.18 10.00 33.32
C LEU A 187 -38.04 10.73 34.34
N THR A 188 -38.06 10.25 35.57
CA THR A 188 -38.78 10.91 36.65
C THR A 188 -38.15 12.28 36.96
N PRO A 189 -38.92 13.28 37.43
CA PRO A 189 -38.38 14.60 37.78
C PRO A 189 -37.21 14.57 38.78
N SER A 190 -37.08 13.50 39.58
CA SER A 190 -35.96 13.30 40.52
C SER A 190 -34.68 12.78 39.86
N GLU A 191 -34.76 12.05 38.75
CA GLU A 191 -33.59 11.48 38.06
C GLU A 191 -32.91 12.50 37.14
N GLY A 192 -33.68 13.44 36.57
CA GLY A 192 -33.14 14.55 35.76
C GLY A 192 -32.26 15.52 36.55
N ALA A 193 -32.57 15.76 37.84
CA ALA A 193 -31.80 16.67 38.69
C ALA A 193 -30.42 16.10 39.07
N ALA A 194 -30.33 14.80 39.32
CA ALA A 194 -29.06 14.12 39.64
C ALA A 194 -28.13 14.05 38.42
N TYR A 195 -28.68 13.83 37.22
CA TYR A 195 -27.88 13.82 35.98
C TYR A 195 -27.39 15.23 35.61
N ALA A 196 -28.23 16.26 35.77
CA ALA A 196 -27.83 17.65 35.53
C ALA A 196 -26.71 18.11 36.50
N ALA A 197 -26.76 17.70 37.78
CA ALA A 197 -25.72 18.01 38.76
C ALA A 197 -24.40 17.28 38.47
N ALA A 198 -24.45 16.03 37.99
CA ALA A 198 -23.26 15.25 37.66
C ALA A 198 -22.52 15.73 36.40
N VAL A 199 -23.23 16.31 35.43
CA VAL A 199 -22.61 16.90 34.23
C VAL A 199 -22.03 18.29 34.52
N ALA A 200 -22.64 19.07 35.43
CA ALA A 200 -22.15 20.39 35.82
C ALA A 200 -20.85 20.36 36.67
N ALA A 201 -20.53 19.23 37.30
CA ALA A 201 -19.41 19.12 38.23
C ALA A 201 -18.09 18.60 37.60
N LYS A 202 -18.04 18.32 36.29
CA LYS A 202 -16.77 18.00 35.65
C LYS A 202 -16.04 19.31 35.32
N PRO A 203 -14.92 19.65 35.99
CA PRO A 203 -14.09 20.74 35.54
C PRO A 203 -13.63 20.39 34.13
N VAL A 204 -14.11 21.14 33.14
CA VAL A 204 -13.51 21.15 31.81
C VAL A 204 -12.09 21.64 32.06
N ALA A 205 -11.15 20.69 32.17
CA ALA A 205 -9.74 21.02 32.22
C ALA A 205 -9.50 21.94 31.03
N ALA A 206 -9.16 23.19 31.32
CA ALA A 206 -8.83 24.18 30.32
C ALA A 206 -7.57 23.67 29.62
N TYR A 207 -7.76 22.84 28.60
CA TYR A 207 -6.75 22.57 27.60
C TYR A 207 -6.49 23.94 26.98
N GLY A 208 -5.44 24.60 27.46
CA GLY A 208 -4.97 25.85 26.91
C GLY A 208 -4.78 25.62 25.42
N VAL A 209 -5.71 26.14 24.62
CA VAL A 209 -5.61 26.16 23.17
C VAL A 209 -4.37 27.00 22.90
N GLN A 210 -3.23 26.34 22.68
CA GLN A 210 -2.06 27.08 22.25
C GLN A 210 -2.43 27.75 20.93
N PRO A 211 -2.21 29.06 20.80
CA PRO A 211 -2.51 29.75 19.57
C PRO A 211 -1.76 29.03 18.45
N ALA A 212 -2.46 28.75 17.35
CA ALA A 212 -1.86 28.11 16.19
C ALA A 212 -0.58 28.88 15.82
N PRO A 213 0.54 28.19 15.55
CA PRO A 213 1.78 28.86 15.20
C PRO A 213 1.51 29.78 14.00
N ALA A 214 1.92 31.04 14.13
CA ALA A 214 1.75 32.02 13.05
C ALA A 214 2.54 31.52 11.83
N VAL A 215 1.83 31.18 10.75
CA VAL A 215 2.46 30.85 9.48
C VAL A 215 3.22 32.10 9.03
N PRO A 216 4.54 32.03 8.80
CA PRO A 216 5.31 33.19 8.35
C PRO A 216 4.67 33.73 7.08
N ARG A 217 4.41 35.04 7.04
CA ARG A 217 3.91 35.69 5.84
C ARG A 217 4.96 35.54 4.75
N PHE A 218 4.54 35.01 3.60
CA PHE A 218 5.38 34.91 2.42
C PHE A 218 5.90 36.29 2.05
N ASP A 219 7.23 36.47 2.11
CA ASP A 219 7.88 37.70 1.70
C ASP A 219 8.24 37.59 0.21
N PRO A 220 7.56 38.32 -0.69
CA PRO A 220 7.85 38.26 -2.12
C PRO A 220 9.29 38.71 -2.45
N ALA A 221 9.97 39.45 -1.56
CA ALA A 221 11.37 39.82 -1.75
C ALA A 221 12.35 38.65 -1.58
N THR A 222 11.90 37.53 -1.00
CA THR A 222 12.70 36.31 -0.86
C THR A 222 12.64 35.41 -2.10
N ILE A 223 11.81 35.74 -3.09
CA ILE A 223 11.76 35.01 -4.35
C ILE A 223 13.04 35.36 -5.12
N PRO A 224 13.92 34.38 -5.41
CA PRO A 224 15.09 34.64 -6.25
C PRO A 224 14.63 35.19 -7.60
N ALA A 225 15.38 36.17 -8.12
CA ALA A 225 15.14 36.70 -9.45
C ALA A 225 15.15 35.57 -10.48
N ARG A 226 14.29 35.66 -11.50
CA ARG A 226 14.27 34.69 -12.60
C ARG A 226 15.67 34.64 -13.24
N PRO A 227 16.26 33.46 -13.43
CA PRO A 227 17.56 33.34 -14.10
C PRO A 227 17.48 33.98 -15.49
N GLU A 228 18.57 34.65 -15.87
CA GLU A 228 18.70 35.25 -17.20
C GLU A 228 18.69 34.14 -18.26
N LEU A 229 17.98 34.39 -19.36
CA LEU A 229 17.94 33.43 -20.46
C LEU A 229 19.26 33.50 -21.23
N VAL A 230 19.76 32.35 -21.67
CA VAL A 230 20.92 32.32 -22.57
C VAL A 230 20.56 32.98 -23.91
N SER A 231 21.57 33.44 -24.64
CA SER A 231 21.38 34.08 -25.95
C SER A 231 20.57 33.20 -26.91
N ALA A 232 19.88 33.81 -27.86
CA ALA A 232 19.08 33.06 -28.85
C ALA A 232 19.93 32.04 -29.63
N GLU A 233 21.21 32.35 -29.88
CA GLU A 233 22.18 31.46 -30.49
C GLU A 233 22.47 30.25 -29.60
N GLN A 234 22.73 30.47 -28.31
CA GLN A 234 22.94 29.37 -27.36
C GLN A 234 21.69 28.50 -27.20
N GLN A 235 20.48 29.08 -27.27
CA GLN A 235 19.24 28.30 -27.25
C GLN A 235 19.10 27.37 -28.46
N GLN A 236 19.59 27.77 -29.63
CA GLN A 236 19.62 26.91 -30.81
C GLN A 236 20.61 25.76 -30.61
N LEU A 237 21.81 26.05 -30.10
CA LEU A 237 22.80 25.02 -29.79
C LEU A 237 22.28 24.02 -28.74
N ASN A 238 21.57 24.51 -27.71
CA ASN A 238 20.93 23.66 -26.72
C ASN A 238 19.88 22.74 -27.36
N ALA A 239 19.04 23.27 -28.25
CA ALA A 239 18.01 22.49 -28.94
C ALA A 239 18.60 21.41 -29.87
N GLU A 240 19.74 21.69 -30.51
CA GLU A 240 20.50 20.70 -31.27
C GLU A 240 21.10 19.63 -30.35
N ALA A 241 21.70 20.04 -29.22
CA ALA A 241 22.28 19.11 -28.24
C ALA A 241 21.25 18.11 -27.67
N GLU A 242 19.99 18.52 -27.48
CA GLU A 242 18.90 17.65 -26.99
C GLU A 242 18.51 16.51 -27.95
N LEU A 243 19.03 16.49 -29.18
CA LEU A 243 18.81 15.38 -30.13
C LEU A 243 19.71 14.17 -29.84
N PHE A 244 20.82 14.38 -29.14
CA PHE A 244 21.86 13.38 -28.90
C PHE A 244 21.67 12.62 -27.60
N ALA A 245 22.22 11.41 -27.54
CA ALA A 245 22.11 10.52 -26.38
C ALA A 245 23.05 10.97 -25.26
N CYS A 246 22.51 11.14 -24.06
CA CYS A 246 23.27 11.45 -22.87
C CYS A 246 23.81 10.15 -22.26
N PRO A 247 25.13 10.05 -21.96
CA PRO A 247 25.70 8.85 -21.34
C PRO A 247 25.10 8.59 -19.96
N ASP A 248 24.74 9.65 -19.24
CA ASP A 248 24.06 9.59 -17.93
C ASP A 248 22.52 9.60 -18.06
N GLY A 249 22.00 9.44 -19.28
CA GLY A 249 20.56 9.36 -19.54
C GLY A 249 19.99 8.00 -19.10
N PHE A 250 18.86 8.00 -18.39
CA PHE A 250 18.20 6.76 -17.98
C PHE A 250 17.20 6.27 -19.04
N GLY A 251 17.30 4.99 -19.39
CA GLY A 251 16.29 4.26 -20.17
C GLY A 251 16.37 4.47 -21.69
N THR A 252 15.29 4.15 -22.39
CA THR A 252 15.13 4.37 -23.84
C THR A 252 14.19 5.55 -24.11
N GLY A 253 14.39 6.26 -25.22
CA GLY A 253 13.50 7.35 -25.66
C GLY A 253 13.92 8.74 -25.16
N LYS A 254 12.97 9.66 -24.90
CA LYS A 254 13.31 11.05 -24.51
C LYS A 254 14.10 11.15 -23.21
N GLY A 255 13.99 10.14 -22.34
CA GLY A 255 14.75 10.03 -21.10
C GLY A 255 16.24 9.75 -21.30
N SER A 256 16.66 9.33 -22.49
CA SER A 256 18.07 9.00 -22.79
C SER A 256 18.84 10.15 -23.43
N ARG A 257 18.24 11.31 -23.66
CA ARG A 257 18.88 12.44 -24.37
C ARG A 257 19.48 13.47 -23.43
N HIS A 258 20.38 14.30 -23.94
CA HIS A 258 20.83 15.49 -23.21
C HIS A 258 19.64 16.41 -22.92
N TRP A 259 19.65 17.07 -21.77
CA TRP A 259 18.68 18.10 -21.40
C TRP A 259 19.40 19.41 -21.08
N CYS A 260 19.22 20.41 -21.95
CA CYS A 260 19.95 21.67 -21.92
C CYS A 260 18.93 22.83 -21.87
N PRO A 261 18.46 23.22 -20.66
CA PRO A 261 17.41 24.23 -20.53
C PRO A 261 17.87 25.59 -21.07
N PRO A 262 16.94 26.51 -21.41
CA PRO A 262 17.28 27.82 -21.99
C PRO A 262 17.98 28.79 -21.03
N THR A 263 18.34 28.32 -19.83
CA THR A 263 19.05 29.07 -18.80
C THR A 263 20.50 28.62 -18.63
N ASP A 264 20.89 27.49 -19.23
CA ASP A 264 22.18 26.85 -18.99
C ASP A 264 22.86 26.48 -20.31
N ALA A 265 24.18 26.64 -20.38
CA ALA A 265 25.00 26.29 -21.56
C ALA A 265 25.53 24.85 -21.53
N ALA A 266 25.12 24.06 -20.52
CA ALA A 266 25.56 22.69 -20.31
C ALA A 266 24.36 21.77 -20.03
N CYS A 267 24.57 20.47 -20.26
CA CYS A 267 23.57 19.47 -19.95
C CYS A 267 23.38 19.33 -18.44
N VAL A 268 22.14 19.45 -17.95
CA VAL A 268 21.82 19.33 -16.51
C VAL A 268 22.10 17.93 -15.96
N ARG A 269 22.20 16.93 -16.84
CA ARG A 269 22.40 15.52 -16.44
C ARG A 269 23.86 15.16 -16.29
N CYS A 270 24.64 15.29 -17.36
CA CYS A 270 26.05 14.89 -17.37
C CYS A 270 27.03 16.05 -17.13
N GLY A 271 26.55 17.30 -17.13
CA GLY A 271 27.39 18.48 -16.98
C GLY A 271 28.26 18.82 -18.20
N ALA A 272 28.15 18.06 -19.30
CA ALA A 272 28.90 18.36 -20.53
C ALA A 272 28.40 19.67 -21.16
N ASP A 273 29.35 20.51 -21.57
CA ASP A 273 29.06 21.74 -22.31
C ASP A 273 28.42 21.41 -23.66
N VAL A 274 27.49 22.24 -24.09
CA VAL A 274 26.73 22.04 -25.33
C VAL A 274 27.66 21.99 -26.55
N ALA A 275 28.72 22.78 -26.56
CA ALA A 275 29.73 22.71 -27.62
C ALA A 275 30.44 21.36 -27.66
N ASP A 276 30.75 20.76 -26.51
CA ASP A 276 31.41 19.47 -26.43
C ASP A 276 30.49 18.33 -26.87
N ILE A 277 29.20 18.39 -26.53
CA ILE A 277 28.18 17.43 -26.99
C ILE A 277 28.12 17.42 -28.53
N LEU A 278 28.11 18.62 -29.14
CA LEU A 278 28.07 18.76 -30.60
C LEU A 278 29.40 18.35 -31.27
N ASN A 279 30.53 18.47 -30.57
CA ASN A 279 31.85 18.08 -31.08
C ASN A 279 32.15 16.58 -30.94
N LEU A 280 31.66 15.93 -29.88
CA LEU A 280 31.88 14.50 -29.61
C LEU A 280 31.30 13.60 -30.69
N GLU A 281 30.24 14.02 -31.38
CA GLU A 281 29.63 13.24 -32.46
C GLU A 281 30.29 13.41 -33.83
N ASN A 282 31.27 14.32 -33.96
CA ASN A 282 32.20 14.27 -35.11
C ASN A 282 33.21 13.10 -34.99
N LEU A 283 33.18 12.34 -33.89
CA LEU A 283 34.00 11.16 -33.64
C LEU A 283 33.12 9.89 -33.64
N GLU A 284 32.65 9.51 -34.83
CA GLU A 284 32.01 8.23 -35.19
C GLU A 284 30.74 7.78 -34.41
N PRO A 285 29.63 7.49 -35.11
CA PRO A 285 28.45 6.90 -34.48
C PRO A 285 28.78 5.48 -33.98
N GLN A 286 28.62 5.25 -32.68
CA GLN A 286 28.67 3.90 -32.11
C GLN A 286 27.44 3.10 -32.62
N PRO A 287 27.63 1.87 -33.12
CA PRO A 287 26.56 1.03 -33.64
C PRO A 287 25.57 0.55 -32.57
#